data_AF-A0AAU2HK08-F1
#
_entry.id   AF-A0AAU2HK08-F1
#
_cell.length_a   1.000
_cell.length_b   1.000
_cell.length_c   1.000
_cell.angle_alpha   90.00
_cell.angle_beta   90.00
_cell.angle_gamma   90.00
#
_symmetry.space_group_name_H-M   'P 1'
#
loop_
_entity.id
_entity.type
_entity.pdbx_description
1 polymer ?
#
loop_
_entity_poly.entity_id
_entity_poly.type
_entity_poly.pdbx_seq_one_letter_code
_entity_poly.pdbx_strand_id
1 'polypeptide(L)'
;MPTPTLTPDQLDVQAARLHDTEAWQQIVSGWDLTTPEPLLPSSPGTAERLPVSPPADWRDLLSVPVDQLIADSVRALPATTPRERPLPGRLGAILPDRLHSWRRIGQPEVRPSTHLAYARQILTEWGWQNTPYRLRNARGARCICGALLTAHRLGYGSRDTVDRAGAWLVAELRSQGWIGLIGPWNRHPGRTAADALALIDATISRAARAGQ
;
A
#
# COMPACT_ATOMS: atom_id res chain seq x y z
N MET A 1 20.21 -28.91 -8.89
CA MET A 1 20.13 -27.85 -9.91
C MET A 1 19.61 -26.59 -9.24
N PRO A 2 20.38 -25.49 -9.16
CA PRO A 2 19.87 -24.25 -8.57
C PRO A 2 18.82 -23.63 -9.50
N THR A 3 17.62 -23.39 -8.98
CA THR A 3 16.56 -22.68 -9.69
C THR A 3 16.90 -21.18 -9.71
N PRO A 4 17.00 -20.54 -10.89
CA PRO A 4 17.31 -19.12 -10.95
C PRO A 4 16.18 -18.31 -10.30
N THR A 5 16.54 -17.41 -9.38
CA THR A 5 15.59 -16.46 -8.81
C THR A 5 15.31 -15.37 -9.85
N LEU A 6 14.19 -15.50 -10.58
CA LEU A 6 13.74 -14.52 -11.56
C LEU A 6 12.86 -13.47 -10.89
N THR A 7 12.97 -12.21 -11.33
CA THR A 7 11.94 -11.21 -11.01
C THR A 7 10.67 -11.50 -11.81
N PRO A 8 9.49 -11.00 -11.39
CA PRO A 8 8.23 -11.21 -12.13
C PRO A 8 8.33 -10.81 -13.61
N ASP A 9 8.88 -9.63 -13.91
CA ASP A 9 9.05 -9.17 -15.30
C ASP A 9 9.98 -10.10 -16.12
N GLN A 10 11.00 -10.67 -15.48
CA GLN A 10 11.91 -11.62 -16.15
C GLN A 10 11.23 -12.96 -16.40
N LEU A 11 10.36 -13.41 -15.49
CA LEU A 11 9.54 -14.60 -15.69
C LEU A 11 8.58 -14.40 -16.86
N ASP A 12 7.89 -13.26 -16.91
CA ASP A 12 6.93 -12.94 -17.98
C ASP A 12 7.60 -12.90 -19.36
N VAL A 13 8.79 -12.28 -19.46
CA VAL A 13 9.57 -12.25 -20.71
C VAL A 13 10.01 -13.65 -21.14
N GLN A 14 10.40 -14.51 -20.19
CA GLN A 14 10.80 -15.89 -20.50
C GLN A 14 9.59 -16.74 -20.92
N ALA A 15 8.44 -16.58 -20.26
CA ALA A 15 7.19 -17.25 -20.61
C ALA A 15 6.71 -16.84 -22.01
N ALA A 16 6.76 -15.55 -22.33
CA ALA A 16 6.41 -15.04 -23.67
C ALA A 16 7.32 -15.64 -24.75
N ARG A 17 8.63 -15.71 -24.51
CA ARG A 17 9.58 -16.33 -25.46
C ARG A 17 9.31 -17.82 -25.66
N LEU A 18 8.94 -18.55 -24.61
CA LEU A 18 8.59 -19.96 -24.69
C LEU A 18 7.34 -20.17 -25.55
N HIS A 19 6.33 -19.31 -25.40
CA HIS A 19 5.10 -19.38 -26.17
C HIS A 19 5.33 -19.30 -27.69
N ASP A 20 6.31 -18.50 -28.11
CA ASP A 20 6.67 -18.31 -29.52
C ASP A 20 7.55 -19.43 -30.08
N THR A 21 7.93 -20.43 -29.28
CA THR A 21 8.76 -21.54 -29.75
C THR A 21 7.96 -22.62 -30.47
N GLU A 22 8.59 -23.23 -31.47
CA GLU A 22 8.05 -24.39 -32.19
C GLU A 22 7.84 -25.59 -31.26
N ALA A 23 8.69 -25.75 -30.24
CA ALA A 23 8.53 -26.79 -29.22
C ALA A 23 7.23 -26.62 -28.42
N TRP A 24 6.88 -25.39 -28.06
CA TRP A 24 5.60 -25.10 -27.41
C TRP A 24 4.42 -25.39 -28.34
N GLN A 25 4.49 -24.97 -29.61
CA GLN A 25 3.45 -25.25 -30.60
C GLN A 25 3.25 -26.76 -30.83
N GLN A 26 4.33 -27.55 -30.87
CA GLN A 26 4.27 -29.01 -30.98
C GLN A 26 3.60 -29.65 -29.75
N ILE A 27 3.94 -29.20 -28.54
CA ILE A 27 3.31 -29.70 -27.29
C ILE A 27 1.80 -29.42 -27.30
N VAL A 28 1.40 -28.18 -27.63
CA VAL A 28 -0.01 -27.77 -27.63
C VAL A 28 -0.80 -28.46 -28.74
N SER A 29 -0.21 -28.64 -29.93
CA SER A 29 -0.88 -29.35 -31.05
C SER A 29 -1.21 -30.81 -30.73
N GLY A 30 -0.48 -31.43 -29.79
CA GLY A 30 -0.76 -32.78 -29.30
C GLY A 30 -1.87 -32.87 -28.26
N TRP A 31 -2.33 -31.74 -27.69
CA TRP A 31 -3.33 -31.75 -26.63
C TRP A 31 -4.71 -32.23 -27.10
N ASP A 32 -5.06 -32.02 -28.36
CA ASP A 32 -6.30 -32.56 -28.95
C ASP A 32 -6.31 -34.11 -28.97
N LEU A 33 -5.14 -34.75 -28.96
CA LEU A 33 -5.00 -36.21 -28.92
C LEU A 33 -5.05 -36.79 -27.49
N THR A 34 -4.76 -35.97 -26.47
CA THR A 34 -4.78 -36.36 -25.05
C THR A 34 -6.02 -35.88 -24.30
N THR A 35 -6.84 -35.04 -24.92
CA THR A 35 -8.12 -34.58 -24.35
C THR A 35 -9.17 -35.67 -24.58
N PRO A 36 -9.77 -36.26 -23.53
CA PRO A 36 -10.84 -37.22 -23.71
C PRO A 36 -12.00 -36.58 -24.48
N GLU A 37 -12.49 -37.26 -25.51
CA GLU A 37 -13.64 -36.81 -26.29
C GLU A 37 -14.84 -36.56 -25.36
N PRO A 38 -15.55 -35.42 -25.46
CA PRO A 38 -16.71 -35.16 -24.63
C PRO A 38 -17.78 -36.24 -24.88
N LEU A 39 -17.97 -37.14 -23.91
CA LEU A 39 -19.03 -38.15 -23.98
C LEU A 39 -20.39 -37.45 -23.97
N LEU A 40 -21.03 -37.38 -25.14
CA LEU A 40 -22.45 -37.06 -25.25
C LEU A 40 -23.25 -38.10 -24.46
N PRO A 41 -24.26 -37.70 -23.67
CA PRO A 41 -25.03 -38.64 -22.86
C PRO A 41 -25.72 -39.67 -23.76
N SER A 42 -25.26 -40.92 -23.67
CA SER A 42 -25.80 -42.04 -24.43
C SER A 42 -27.14 -42.47 -23.83
N SER A 43 -28.15 -42.62 -24.68
CA SER A 43 -29.46 -43.22 -24.33
C SER A 43 -29.29 -44.60 -23.69
N PRO A 44 -30.20 -45.00 -22.77
CA PRO A 44 -30.02 -46.22 -22.00
C PRO A 44 -30.33 -47.45 -22.84
N GLY A 45 -29.29 -48.19 -23.23
CA GLY A 45 -29.41 -49.47 -23.92
C GLY A 45 -28.09 -50.23 -23.93
N THR A 46 -27.91 -51.10 -22.93
CA THR A 46 -27.08 -52.31 -22.88
C THR A 46 -25.72 -52.31 -23.62
N ALA A 47 -24.61 -52.18 -22.88
CA ALA A 47 -23.33 -52.84 -23.18
C ALA A 47 -22.41 -52.86 -21.95
N GLU A 48 -21.54 -53.87 -21.87
CA GLU A 48 -20.67 -54.26 -20.76
C GLU A 48 -19.86 -53.15 -20.09
N ARG A 49 -19.85 -53.15 -18.75
CA ARG A 49 -18.93 -52.35 -17.93
C ARG A 49 -17.53 -53.00 -17.94
N LEU A 50 -16.67 -52.52 -18.81
CA LEU A 50 -15.23 -52.46 -18.49
C LEU A 50 -15.04 -51.47 -17.31
N PRO A 51 -14.10 -51.70 -16.39
CA PRO A 51 -13.81 -50.74 -15.32
C PRO A 51 -13.14 -49.51 -15.93
N VAL A 52 -13.95 -48.54 -16.34
CA VAL A 52 -13.48 -47.19 -16.63
C VAL A 52 -13.08 -46.59 -15.29
N SER A 53 -11.77 -46.55 -15.01
CA SER A 53 -11.27 -45.71 -13.93
C SER A 53 -11.71 -44.27 -14.24
N PRO A 54 -12.29 -43.54 -13.28
CA PRO A 54 -12.63 -42.15 -13.50
C PRO A 54 -11.36 -41.41 -13.93
N PRO A 55 -11.44 -40.49 -14.92
CA PRO A 55 -10.27 -39.66 -15.25
C PRO A 55 -9.83 -38.98 -13.96
N ALA A 56 -8.55 -39.13 -13.61
CA ALA A 56 -7.98 -38.47 -12.45
C ALA A 56 -8.32 -36.99 -12.55
N ASP A 57 -9.05 -36.46 -11.55
CA ASP A 57 -9.35 -35.03 -11.53
C ASP A 57 -7.99 -34.34 -11.50
N TRP A 58 -7.76 -33.33 -12.33
CA TRP A 58 -6.49 -32.62 -12.35
C TRP A 58 -6.16 -32.03 -10.96
N ARG A 59 -7.17 -31.84 -10.11
CA ARG A 59 -7.03 -31.49 -8.70
C ARG A 59 -6.22 -32.50 -7.89
N ASP A 60 -6.25 -33.77 -8.27
CA ASP A 60 -5.48 -34.86 -7.65
C ASP A 60 -3.98 -34.81 -8.03
N LEU A 61 -3.62 -34.03 -9.06
CA LEU A 61 -2.22 -33.78 -9.45
C LEU A 61 -1.56 -32.68 -8.61
N LEU A 62 -2.33 -31.94 -7.83
CA LEU A 62 -1.81 -30.88 -6.96
C LEU A 62 -1.32 -31.48 -5.64
N SER A 63 -0.18 -30.98 -5.16
CA SER A 63 0.36 -31.37 -3.84
C SER A 63 -0.42 -30.82 -2.66
N VAL A 64 -1.34 -29.87 -2.91
CA VAL A 64 -2.23 -29.26 -1.93
C VAL A 64 -3.62 -29.03 -2.54
N PRO A 65 -4.70 -29.09 -1.74
CA PRO A 65 -6.06 -28.84 -2.23
C PRO A 65 -6.21 -27.45 -2.87
N VAL A 66 -7.04 -27.35 -3.90
CA VAL A 66 -7.34 -26.08 -4.58
C VAL A 66 -7.87 -25.03 -3.60
N ASP A 67 -8.74 -25.42 -2.66
CA ASP A 67 -9.27 -24.49 -1.65
C ASP A 67 -8.17 -23.92 -0.75
N GLN A 68 -7.14 -24.72 -0.47
CA GLN A 68 -5.98 -24.28 0.31
C GLN A 68 -5.09 -23.33 -0.51
N LEU A 69 -4.87 -23.62 -1.79
CA LEU A 69 -4.17 -22.70 -2.70
C LEU A 69 -4.90 -21.35 -2.83
N ILE A 70 -6.24 -21.38 -2.93
CA ILE A 70 -7.06 -20.16 -2.97
C ILE A 70 -6.92 -19.41 -1.64
N ALA A 71 -7.06 -20.10 -0.51
CA ALA A 71 -6.95 -19.48 0.81
C ALA A 71 -5.57 -18.85 1.05
N ASP A 72 -4.49 -19.54 0.67
CA ASP A 72 -3.13 -19.04 0.81
C ASP A 72 -2.85 -17.90 -0.17
N SER A 73 -3.36 -17.98 -1.41
CA SER A 73 -3.26 -16.89 -2.39
C SER A 73 -4.00 -15.64 -1.92
N VAL A 74 -5.23 -15.79 -1.43
CA VAL A 74 -6.04 -14.68 -0.89
C VAL A 74 -5.36 -14.07 0.34
N ARG A 75 -4.74 -14.88 1.20
CA ARG A 75 -3.98 -14.40 2.36
C ARG A 75 -2.68 -13.71 1.97
N ALA A 76 -2.06 -14.12 0.87
CA ALA A 76 -0.85 -13.52 0.32
C ALA A 76 -1.13 -12.25 -0.52
N LEU A 77 -2.40 -11.94 -0.82
CA LEU A 77 -2.74 -10.68 -1.47
C LEU A 77 -2.29 -9.50 -0.60
N PRO A 78 -1.59 -8.51 -1.18
CA PRO A 78 -1.28 -7.29 -0.45
C PRO A 78 -2.60 -6.63 -0.03
N ALA A 79 -2.62 -6.11 1.21
CA ALA A 79 -3.78 -5.40 1.72
C ALA A 79 -4.22 -4.32 0.73
N THR A 80 -5.52 -4.28 0.39
CA THR A 80 -6.07 -3.27 -0.52
C THR A 80 -5.63 -1.89 -0.03
N THR A 81 -4.89 -1.17 -0.87
CA THR A 81 -4.48 0.20 -0.57
C THR A 81 -5.75 1.01 -0.33
N PRO A 82 -5.91 1.64 0.85
CA PRO A 82 -7.05 2.47 1.11
C PRO A 82 -7.17 3.53 0.01
N ARG A 83 -8.39 3.88 -0.41
CA ARG A 83 -8.61 4.96 -1.39
C ARG A 83 -8.02 6.26 -0.84
N GLU A 84 -6.82 6.61 -1.29
CA GLU A 84 -6.20 7.89 -1.05
C GLU A 84 -6.87 8.92 -1.96
N ARG A 85 -7.48 9.94 -1.36
CA ARG A 85 -8.01 11.07 -2.12
C ARG A 85 -6.89 12.11 -2.22
N PRO A 86 -6.56 12.60 -3.43
CA PRO A 86 -5.52 13.62 -3.56
C PRO A 86 -5.87 14.82 -2.68
N LEU A 87 -4.84 15.48 -2.14
CA LEU A 87 -5.06 16.65 -1.32
C LEU A 87 -5.81 17.71 -2.14
N PRO A 88 -6.67 18.51 -1.49
CA PRO A 88 -7.16 19.74 -2.09
C PRO A 88 -5.98 20.52 -2.66
N GLY A 89 -6.02 20.95 -3.92
CA GLY A 89 -4.93 21.72 -4.54
C GLY A 89 -4.67 23.05 -3.82
N ARG A 90 -3.85 23.94 -4.39
CA ARG A 90 -3.40 25.18 -3.71
C ARG A 90 -4.53 26.07 -3.15
N LEU A 91 -5.69 26.14 -3.80
CA LEU A 91 -6.85 26.85 -3.26
C LEU A 91 -7.39 26.20 -1.99
N GLY A 92 -7.38 24.87 -1.95
CA GLY A 92 -7.72 24.10 -0.77
C GLY A 92 -6.76 24.33 0.40
N ALA A 93 -5.48 24.56 0.13
CA ALA A 93 -4.50 24.88 1.18
C ALA A 93 -4.87 26.14 1.99
N ILE A 94 -5.51 27.11 1.34
CA ILE A 94 -5.90 28.40 1.93
C ILE A 94 -7.20 28.27 2.76
N LEU A 95 -8.11 27.38 2.34
CA LEU A 95 -9.40 27.18 3.00
C LEU A 95 -9.22 26.76 4.47
N PRO A 96 -9.98 27.33 5.43
CA PRO A 96 -10.00 26.86 6.81
C PRO A 96 -10.16 25.34 6.89
N ASP A 97 -9.30 24.66 7.67
CA ASP A 97 -9.29 23.20 7.67
C ASP A 97 -10.62 22.57 8.10
N ARG A 98 -11.46 23.29 8.87
CA ARG A 98 -12.81 22.83 9.25
C ARG A 98 -13.68 22.57 8.02
N LEU A 99 -13.46 23.31 6.93
CA LEU A 99 -14.17 23.11 5.68
C LEU A 99 -13.74 21.81 5.00
N HIS A 100 -12.58 21.22 5.32
CA HIS A 100 -12.21 19.92 4.78
C HIS A 100 -13.02 18.74 5.36
N SER A 101 -13.81 18.96 6.41
CA SER A 101 -14.67 17.92 7.00
C SER A 101 -15.64 17.28 5.99
N TRP A 102 -16.12 18.02 4.99
CA TRP A 102 -16.96 17.48 3.90
C TRP A 102 -16.25 16.46 2.98
N ARG A 103 -14.92 16.40 3.03
CA ARG A 103 -14.04 15.54 2.23
C ARG A 103 -13.38 14.47 3.08
N ARG A 104 -13.77 14.39 4.36
CA ARG A 104 -13.21 13.46 5.31
C ARG A 104 -13.40 12.03 4.80
N ILE A 105 -12.29 11.32 4.60
CA ILE A 105 -12.32 9.92 4.13
C ILE A 105 -12.80 8.98 5.24
N GLY A 106 -12.65 9.40 6.50
CA GLY A 106 -13.17 8.69 7.66
C GLY A 106 -12.35 7.47 8.06
N GLN A 107 -11.01 7.59 8.05
CA GLN A 107 -10.10 6.54 8.55
C GLN A 107 -9.59 6.92 9.94
N PRO A 108 -10.33 6.60 11.03
CA PRO A 108 -9.92 6.98 12.38
C PRO A 108 -8.70 6.20 12.88
N GLU A 109 -8.46 4.99 12.35
CA GLU A 109 -7.36 4.13 12.77
C GLU A 109 -6.31 4.07 11.66
N VAL A 110 -5.33 4.96 11.76
CA VAL A 110 -4.10 4.88 10.97
C VAL A 110 -2.91 4.83 11.91
N ARG A 111 -1.83 4.21 11.45
CA ARG A 111 -0.58 4.18 12.20
C ARG A 111 0.05 5.58 12.26
N PRO A 112 0.72 5.97 13.37
CA PRO A 112 1.50 7.20 13.45
C PRO A 112 2.42 7.48 12.24
N SER A 113 3.12 6.48 11.70
CA SER A 113 3.97 6.62 10.51
C SER A 113 3.17 7.01 9.27
N THR A 114 2.01 6.38 9.06
CA THR A 114 1.08 6.72 7.99
C THR A 114 0.54 8.14 8.16
N HIS A 115 0.17 8.54 9.38
CA HIS A 115 -0.28 9.91 9.68
C HIS A 115 0.80 10.95 9.36
N LEU A 116 2.05 10.64 9.71
CA LEU A 116 3.22 11.47 9.40
C LEU A 116 3.48 11.56 7.90
N ALA A 117 3.25 10.49 7.13
CA ALA A 117 3.35 10.50 5.68
C ALA A 117 2.33 11.47 5.03
N TYR A 118 1.09 11.51 5.53
CA TYR A 118 0.12 12.52 5.08
C TYR A 118 0.54 13.93 5.48
N ALA A 119 1.09 14.12 6.69
CA ALA A 119 1.63 15.42 7.09
C ALA A 119 2.80 15.85 6.19
N ARG A 120 3.69 14.93 5.80
CA ARG A 120 4.74 15.16 4.81
C ARG A 120 4.18 15.63 3.47
N GLN A 121 3.16 14.94 2.96
CA GLN A 121 2.50 15.30 1.71
C GLN A 121 1.92 16.72 1.77
N ILE A 122 1.25 17.06 2.86
CA ILE A 122 0.72 18.42 3.10
C ILE A 122 1.83 19.47 3.09
N LEU A 123 2.95 19.23 3.78
CA LEU A 123 4.07 20.17 3.78
C LEU A 123 4.71 20.32 2.39
N THR A 124 4.73 19.25 1.60
CA THR A 124 5.29 19.25 0.25
C THR A 124 4.39 19.99 -0.72
N GLU A 125 3.09 19.68 -0.73
CA GLU A 125 2.15 20.24 -1.72
C GLU A 125 1.68 21.65 -1.36
N TRP A 126 1.44 21.93 -0.08
CA TRP A 126 0.90 23.21 0.40
C TRP A 126 1.98 24.16 0.93
N GLY A 127 3.19 23.63 1.10
CA GLY A 127 4.35 24.37 1.57
C GLY A 127 4.50 24.35 3.10
N TRP A 128 5.72 24.61 3.52
CA TRP A 128 6.10 24.75 4.92
C TRP A 128 6.22 26.22 5.34
N GLN A 129 5.97 26.50 6.62
CA GLN A 129 6.20 27.82 7.22
C GLN A 129 6.68 27.73 8.68
N ASN A 130 7.44 28.75 9.10
CA ASN A 130 8.01 28.90 10.44
C ASN A 130 7.50 30.12 11.22
N THR A 131 6.42 30.75 10.77
CA THR A 131 5.87 31.93 11.43
C THR A 131 5.47 31.58 12.88
N PRO A 132 5.95 32.36 13.87
CA PRO A 132 5.67 32.08 15.27
C PRO A 132 4.17 31.99 15.57
N TYR A 133 3.81 31.01 16.41
CA TYR A 133 2.46 30.79 16.93
C TYR A 133 1.35 30.61 15.86
N ARG A 134 1.72 30.36 14.61
CA ARG A 134 0.78 30.08 13.53
C ARG A 134 0.91 28.64 13.07
N LEU A 135 -0.22 27.95 13.00
CA LEU A 135 -0.33 26.63 12.37
C LEU A 135 -0.30 26.73 10.84
N ARG A 136 -0.68 27.89 10.32
CA ARG A 136 -0.87 28.17 8.90
C ARG A 136 -0.60 29.64 8.58
N ASN A 137 -0.04 29.92 7.40
CA ASN A 137 0.07 31.29 6.88
C ASN A 137 -1.03 31.64 5.86
N ALA A 138 -1.07 32.89 5.39
CA ALA A 138 -2.09 33.36 4.46
C ALA A 138 -2.09 32.61 3.10
N ARG A 139 -0.97 32.00 2.72
CA ARG A 139 -0.82 31.21 1.48
C ARG A 139 -1.20 29.74 1.65
N GLY A 140 -1.59 29.32 2.86
CA GLY A 140 -1.90 27.92 3.13
C GLY A 140 -0.67 27.03 3.41
N ALA A 141 0.52 27.59 3.61
CA ALA A 141 1.64 26.78 4.10
C ALA A 141 1.40 26.41 5.57
N ARG A 142 1.84 25.21 5.99
CA ARG A 142 1.65 24.68 7.36
C ARG A 142 2.98 24.60 8.10
N CYS A 143 2.96 24.74 9.42
CA CYS A 143 4.07 24.24 10.24
C CYS A 143 3.87 22.74 10.48
N ILE A 144 4.84 22.05 11.09
CA ILE A 144 4.73 20.60 11.37
C ILE A 144 3.45 20.26 12.16
N CYS A 145 3.19 20.96 13.26
CA CYS A 145 1.97 20.77 14.06
C CYS A 145 0.69 21.06 13.24
N GLY A 146 0.75 22.09 12.38
CA GLY A 146 -0.35 22.44 11.48
C GLY A 146 -0.65 21.30 10.49
N ALA A 147 0.38 20.70 9.90
CA ALA A 147 0.23 19.60 8.95
C ALA A 147 -0.37 18.35 9.62
N LEU A 148 0.07 17.99 10.83
CA LEU A 148 -0.52 16.88 11.61
C LEU A 148 -2.02 17.09 11.86
N LEU A 149 -2.41 18.31 12.25
CA LEU A 149 -3.82 18.65 12.51
C LEU A 149 -4.64 18.70 11.22
N THR A 150 -4.06 19.19 10.13
CA THR A 150 -4.71 19.19 8.82
C THR A 150 -4.94 17.76 8.33
N ALA A 151 -3.98 16.83 8.48
CA ALA A 151 -4.15 15.42 8.13
C ALA A 151 -5.34 14.79 8.88
N HIS A 152 -5.44 15.02 10.19
CA HIS A 152 -6.59 14.58 11.00
C HIS A 152 -7.92 15.15 10.49
N ARG A 153 -7.96 16.43 10.14
CA ARG A 153 -9.18 17.09 9.63
C ARG A 153 -9.58 16.60 8.24
N LEU A 154 -8.63 16.13 7.44
CA LEU A 154 -8.89 15.43 6.18
C LEU A 154 -9.36 13.98 6.39
N GLY A 155 -9.34 13.49 7.63
CA GLY A 155 -9.85 12.18 8.00
C GLY A 155 -8.81 11.07 8.04
N TYR A 156 -7.53 11.43 8.04
CA TYR A 156 -6.42 10.51 8.28
C TYR A 156 -6.12 10.52 9.77
N GLY A 157 -6.54 9.47 10.48
CA GLY A 157 -6.28 9.29 11.91
C GLY A 157 -7.22 10.01 12.86
N SER A 158 -7.20 9.53 14.11
CA SER A 158 -7.91 10.10 15.26
C SER A 158 -7.06 11.18 15.95
N ARG A 159 -7.61 11.82 16.98
CA ARG A 159 -6.81 12.73 17.84
C ARG A 159 -5.68 11.97 18.55
N ASP A 160 -5.95 10.75 19.01
CA ASP A 160 -4.94 9.87 19.58
C ASP A 160 -3.79 9.59 18.58
N THR A 161 -4.13 9.39 17.29
CA THR A 161 -3.10 9.23 16.25
C THR A 161 -2.21 10.46 16.14
N VAL A 162 -2.79 11.67 16.20
CA VAL A 162 -2.04 12.93 16.17
C VAL A 162 -1.10 13.03 17.37
N ASP A 163 -1.59 12.69 18.57
CA ASP A 163 -0.80 12.77 19.80
C ASP A 163 0.36 11.76 19.77
N ARG A 164 0.11 10.52 19.34
CA ARG A 164 1.16 9.51 19.15
C ARG A 164 2.18 9.90 18.09
N ALA A 165 1.74 10.42 16.94
CA ALA A 165 2.63 10.95 15.91
C ALA A 165 3.48 12.13 16.42
N GLY A 166 2.89 13.02 17.22
CA GLY A 166 3.59 14.10 17.91
C GLY A 166 4.65 13.58 18.89
N ALA A 167 4.35 12.53 19.65
CA ALA A 167 5.30 11.89 20.55
C ALA A 167 6.50 11.31 19.80
N TRP A 168 6.29 10.67 18.66
CA TRP A 168 7.37 10.19 17.78
C TRP A 168 8.26 11.33 17.28
N LEU A 169 7.68 12.46 16.85
CA LEU A 169 8.45 13.65 16.45
C LEU A 169 9.28 14.21 17.60
N VAL A 170 8.72 14.28 18.81
CA VAL A 170 9.45 14.72 20.00
C VAL A 170 10.60 13.76 20.33
N ALA A 171 10.38 12.45 20.22
CA ALA A 171 11.44 11.46 20.42
C ALA A 171 12.56 11.60 19.39
N GLU A 172 12.22 11.83 18.12
CA GLU A 172 13.19 12.04 17.06
C GLU A 172 14.00 13.33 17.24
N LEU A 173 13.33 14.43 17.62
CA LEU A 173 13.98 15.68 17.98
C LEU A 173 14.98 15.50 19.14
N ARG A 174 14.59 14.73 20.17
CA ARG A 174 15.48 14.43 21.30
C ARG A 174 16.70 13.65 20.86
N SER A 175 16.57 12.66 19.97
CA SER A 175 17.74 11.95 19.43
C SER A 175 18.66 12.84 18.59
N GLN A 176 18.15 13.94 18.03
CA GLN A 176 18.93 14.96 17.33
C GLN A 176 19.48 16.05 18.28
N GLY A 177 19.37 15.87 19.60
CA GLY A 177 19.86 16.80 20.61
C GLY A 177 18.92 17.97 20.94
N TRP A 178 17.71 18.00 20.37
CA TRP A 178 16.72 19.03 20.68
C TRP A 178 15.83 18.64 21.86
N ILE A 179 15.92 19.39 22.96
CA ILE A 179 15.18 19.13 24.21
C ILE A 179 13.82 19.84 24.28
N GLY A 180 13.53 20.76 23.37
CA GLY A 180 12.29 21.53 23.35
C GLY A 180 11.13 20.83 22.64
N LEU A 181 9.99 21.53 22.56
CA LEU A 181 8.82 21.08 21.79
C LEU A 181 8.99 21.30 20.28
N ILE A 182 8.10 20.69 19.49
CA ILE A 182 8.06 20.81 18.02
C ILE A 182 7.89 22.27 17.57
N GLY A 183 7.02 23.04 18.23
CA GLY A 183 6.76 24.45 17.89
C GLY A 183 8.01 25.34 17.98
N PRO A 184 8.73 25.34 19.12
CA PRO A 184 10.04 25.98 19.26
C PRO A 184 11.07 25.55 18.22
N TRP A 185 11.15 24.25 17.90
CA TRP A 185 12.06 23.77 16.86
C TRP A 185 11.68 24.36 15.49
N ASN A 186 10.41 24.29 15.10
CA ASN A 186 9.92 24.72 13.79
C ASN A 186 10.14 26.22 13.55
N ARG A 187 10.16 27.04 14.60
CA ARG A 187 10.38 28.50 14.52
C ARG A 187 11.84 28.92 14.76
N HIS A 188 12.75 27.97 15.00
CA HIS A 188 14.14 28.30 15.28
C HIS A 188 14.76 29.01 14.06
N PRO A 189 15.53 30.11 14.26
CA PRO A 189 16.19 30.80 13.17
C PRO A 189 17.06 29.84 12.33
N GLY A 190 17.07 30.04 11.02
CA GLY A 190 17.83 29.20 10.09
C GLY A 190 17.16 27.87 9.70
N ARG A 191 16.00 27.51 10.30
CA ARG A 191 15.25 26.34 9.85
C ARG A 191 14.63 26.54 8.48
N THR A 192 14.71 25.49 7.67
CA THR A 192 14.22 25.46 6.29
C THR A 192 13.09 24.43 6.13
N ALA A 193 12.40 24.51 4.99
CA ALA A 193 11.43 23.48 4.62
C ALA A 193 12.09 22.09 4.47
N ALA A 194 13.34 22.04 3.97
CA ALA A 194 14.10 20.81 3.84
C ALA A 194 14.37 20.17 5.20
N ASP A 195 14.73 20.96 6.23
CA ASP A 195 14.92 20.46 7.59
C ASP A 195 13.62 19.84 8.14
N ALA A 196 12.48 20.51 7.92
CA ALA A 196 11.19 20.03 8.39
C ALA A 196 10.78 18.71 7.71
N LEU A 197 11.02 18.60 6.41
CA LEU A 197 10.77 17.38 5.66
C LEU A 197 11.71 16.25 6.08
N ALA A 198 13.00 16.53 6.28
CA ALA A 198 13.99 15.56 6.76
C ALA A 198 13.66 15.04 8.16
N LEU A 199 13.21 15.91 9.08
CA LEU A 199 12.73 15.51 10.39
C LEU A 199 11.53 14.55 10.29
N ILE A 200 10.55 14.88 9.44
CA ILE A 200 9.39 14.01 9.24
C ILE A 200 9.82 12.68 8.63
N ASP A 201 10.71 12.65 7.64
CA ASP A 201 11.19 11.40 7.02
C ASP A 201 11.91 10.48 8.00
N ALA A 202 12.79 11.05 8.82
CA ALA A 202 13.47 10.31 9.88
C ALA A 202 12.45 9.73 10.87
N THR A 203 11.45 10.52 11.25
CA THR A 203 10.40 10.09 12.17
C THR A 203 9.51 9.00 11.57
N ILE A 204 9.10 9.13 10.31
CA ILE A 204 8.33 8.09 9.58
C ILE A 204 9.11 6.79 9.58
N SER A 205 10.38 6.84 9.17
CA SER A 205 11.25 5.66 9.08
C SER A 205 11.47 4.99 10.44
N ARG A 206 11.53 5.77 11.52
CA ARG A 206 11.68 5.26 12.88
C ARG A 206 10.37 4.63 13.40
N ALA A 207 9.24 5.30 13.23
CA ALA A 207 7.93 4.78 13.65
C ALA A 207 7.58 3.50 12.88
N ALA A 208 7.78 3.48 11.56
CA ALA A 208 7.49 2.33 10.71
C ALA A 208 8.31 1.09 11.10
N ARG A 209 9.62 1.26 11.40
CA ARG A 209 10.47 0.18 11.92
C ARG A 209 10.01 -0.37 13.28
N ALA A 210 9.30 0.43 14.06
CA ALA A 210 8.69 0.03 15.33
C ALA A 210 7.26 -0.53 15.16
N GLY A 211 6.78 -0.71 13.92
CA GLY A 211 5.41 -1.16 13.64
C GLY A 211 4.33 -0.11 13.95
N GLN A 212 4.74 1.15 14.16
CA GLN A 212 3.88 2.31 14.40
C GLN A 212 3.80 3.21 13.18
#